data_AF-A0A7R9W125-F1
#
_entry.id   AF-A0A7R9W125-F1
#
_cell.length_a   1.000
_cell.length_b   1.000
_cell.length_c   1.000
_cell.angle_alpha   90.00
_cell.angle_beta   90.00
_cell.angle_gamma   90.00
#
_symmetry.space_group_name_H-M   'P 1'
#
loop_
_entity.id
_entity.type
_entity.pdbx_description
1 polymer ?
#
loop_
_entity_poly.entity_id
_entity_poly.type
_entity_poly.pdbx_seq_one_letter_code
_entity_poly.pdbx_strand_id
1 'polypeptide(L)'
;GKKSARALMCFLCPNVFILCLTAIALARKEGERKYAAVINKTMSEMEEWAKQVPWNCQNKLELMRAEYAYLKGNTILAASCFDNAVDLAAKHHFTHEQGLALERCGIFHMDIGNHATAAGVLKRAQDCYKQWGALSK
;
A
#
# COMPACT_ATOMS: atom_id res chain seq x y z
N GLY A 1 -7.37 -24.21 15.14
CA GLY A 1 -8.31 -24.53 14.04
C GLY A 1 -8.32 -23.43 12.98
N LYS A 2 -8.63 -23.74 11.71
CA LYS A 2 -8.53 -22.81 10.55
C LYS A 2 -9.23 -21.45 10.74
N LYS A 3 -10.30 -21.38 11.54
CA LYS A 3 -10.98 -20.11 11.89
C LYS A 3 -10.13 -19.18 12.79
N SER A 4 -9.39 -19.74 13.74
CA SER A 4 -8.50 -18.98 14.64
C SER A 4 -7.27 -18.44 13.90
N ALA A 5 -6.74 -19.18 12.93
CA ALA A 5 -5.64 -18.72 12.08
C ALA A 5 -6.05 -17.54 11.19
N ARG A 6 -7.24 -17.58 10.56
CA ARG A 6 -7.76 -16.45 9.77
C ARG A 6 -8.01 -15.20 10.59
N ALA A 7 -8.54 -15.34 11.80
CA ALA A 7 -8.73 -14.22 12.70
C ALA A 7 -7.38 -13.57 13.06
N LEU A 8 -6.38 -14.38 13.42
CA LEU A 8 -5.04 -13.91 13.72
C LEU A 8 -4.40 -13.18 12.51
N MET A 9 -4.60 -13.69 11.29
CA MET A 9 -4.13 -13.03 10.06
C MET A 9 -4.77 -11.66 9.85
N CYS A 10 -6.08 -11.51 10.05
CA CYS A 10 -6.74 -10.21 9.95
C CYS A 10 -6.20 -9.21 10.99
N PHE A 11 -5.86 -9.67 12.20
CA PHE A 11 -5.28 -8.81 13.24
C PHE A 11 -3.81 -8.43 12.97
N LEU A 12 -3.02 -9.32 12.36
CA LEU A 12 -1.59 -9.08 12.09
C LEU A 12 -1.33 -8.41 10.73
N CYS A 13 -2.29 -8.47 9.80
CA CYS A 13 -2.18 -7.87 8.47
C CYS A 13 -1.78 -6.37 8.49
N PRO A 14 -2.42 -5.50 9.30
CA PRO A 14 -2.03 -4.09 9.38
C PRO A 14 -0.58 -3.90 9.87
N ASN A 15 -0.13 -4.72 10.82
CA ASN A 15 1.22 -4.60 11.39
C ASN A 15 2.30 -4.96 10.37
N VAL A 16 2.12 -6.06 9.64
CA VAL A 16 3.05 -6.47 8.56
C VAL A 16 3.08 -5.44 7.44
N PHE A 17 1.90 -4.91 7.09
CA PHE A 17 1.77 -3.85 6.09
C PHE A 17 2.56 -2.60 6.47
N ILE A 18 2.36 -2.07 7.69
CA ILE A 18 3.09 -0.88 8.18
C ILE A 18 4.59 -1.15 8.28
N LEU A 19 4.99 -2.32 8.79
CA LEU A 19 6.40 -2.71 8.89
C LEU A 19 7.08 -2.74 7.51
N CYS A 20 6.38 -3.26 6.49
CA CYS A 20 6.91 -3.28 5.14
C CYS A 20 7.07 -1.87 4.56
N LEU A 21 6.04 -1.02 4.66
CA LEU A 21 6.09 0.35 4.14
C LEU A 21 7.18 1.19 4.82
N THR A 22 7.35 1.03 6.13
CA THR A 22 8.42 1.70 6.89
C THR A 22 9.79 1.19 6.47
N ALA A 23 9.97 -0.12 6.33
CA ALA A 23 11.22 -0.71 5.84
C ALA A 23 11.58 -0.23 4.42
N ILE A 24 10.61 -0.13 3.50
CA ILE A 24 10.81 0.41 2.16
C ILE A 24 11.19 1.90 2.21
N ALA A 25 10.52 2.69 3.05
CA ALA A 25 10.83 4.11 3.21
C ALA A 25 12.25 4.33 3.77
N LEU A 26 12.68 3.51 4.74
CA LEU A 26 14.03 3.55 5.28
C LEU A 26 15.07 3.05 4.27
N ALA A 27 14.75 2.02 3.48
CA ALA A 27 15.59 1.52 2.40
C ALA A 27 15.94 2.61 1.37
N ARG A 28 14.98 3.50 1.05
CA ARG A 28 15.24 4.65 0.15
C ARG A 28 16.25 5.65 0.72
N LYS A 29 16.29 5.82 2.05
CA LYS A 29 17.14 6.82 2.72
C LYS A 29 18.52 6.26 3.09
N GLU A 30 18.55 5.04 3.62
CA GLU A 30 19.74 4.47 4.27
C GLU A 30 20.37 3.32 3.49
N GLY A 31 19.75 2.93 2.37
CA GLY A 31 20.20 1.86 1.50
C GLY A 31 19.43 0.55 1.70
N GLU A 32 19.10 -0.08 0.58
CA GLU A 32 18.23 -1.26 0.54
C GLU A 32 18.75 -2.47 1.32
N ARG A 33 20.07 -2.72 1.28
CA ARG A 33 20.67 -3.94 1.87
C ARG A 33 20.33 -4.12 3.35
N LYS A 34 20.18 -3.01 4.10
CA LYS A 34 19.86 -3.05 5.54
C LYS A 34 18.45 -3.58 5.82
N TYR A 35 17.51 -3.35 4.90
CA TYR A 35 16.09 -3.62 5.10
C TYR A 35 15.56 -4.74 4.20
N ALA A 36 16.34 -5.23 3.24
CA ALA A 36 15.95 -6.26 2.28
C ALA A 36 15.35 -7.51 2.94
N ALA A 37 15.92 -7.99 4.05
CA ALA A 37 15.39 -9.15 4.78
C ALA A 37 13.99 -8.90 5.34
N VAL A 38 13.74 -7.71 5.89
CA VAL A 38 12.43 -7.32 6.44
C VAL A 38 11.42 -7.15 5.31
N ILE A 39 11.81 -6.49 4.22
CA ILE A 39 10.95 -6.29 3.04
C ILE A 39 10.54 -7.66 2.46
N ASN A 40 11.50 -8.54 2.20
CA ASN A 40 11.22 -9.86 1.61
C ASN A 40 10.32 -10.72 2.51
N LYS A 41 10.59 -10.72 3.83
CA LYS A 41 9.77 -11.46 4.79
C LYS A 41 8.33 -10.96 4.81
N THR A 42 8.14 -9.65 4.98
CA THR A 42 6.81 -9.04 5.08
C THR A 42 6.02 -9.15 3.77
N MET A 43 6.68 -9.03 2.62
CA MET A 43 6.08 -9.30 1.31
C MET A 43 5.59 -10.74 1.19
N SER A 44 6.42 -11.74 1.53
CA SER A 44 6.04 -13.14 1.47
C SER A 44 4.87 -13.47 2.42
N GLU A 45 4.86 -12.91 3.63
CA GLU A 45 3.75 -13.08 4.57
C GLU A 45 2.44 -12.51 4.02
N MET A 46 2.50 -11.30 3.45
CA MET A 46 1.33 -10.64 2.86
C MET A 46 0.81 -11.38 1.61
N GLU A 47 1.71 -11.91 0.78
CA GLU A 47 1.33 -12.71 -0.40
C GLU A 47 0.57 -13.97 0.00
N GLU A 48 1.02 -14.66 1.05
CA GLU A 48 0.33 -15.84 1.55
C GLU A 48 -1.03 -15.49 2.15
N TRP A 49 -1.12 -14.36 2.86
CA TRP A 49 -2.39 -13.89 3.41
C TRP A 49 -3.37 -13.42 2.33
N ALA A 50 -2.88 -12.81 1.25
CA ALA A 50 -3.70 -12.40 0.11
C ALA A 50 -4.32 -13.60 -0.64
N LYS A 51 -3.70 -14.79 -0.59
CA LYS A 51 -4.33 -16.02 -1.09
C LYS A 51 -5.47 -16.51 -0.21
N GLN A 52 -5.36 -16.31 1.11
CA GLN A 52 -6.31 -16.85 2.09
C GLN A 52 -7.48 -15.92 2.40
N VAL A 53 -7.23 -14.61 2.45
CA VAL A 53 -8.23 -13.55 2.72
C VAL A 53 -8.03 -12.40 1.72
N PRO A 54 -8.37 -12.62 0.43
CA PRO A 54 -8.03 -11.69 -0.65
C PRO A 54 -8.54 -10.27 -0.44
N TRP A 55 -9.81 -10.12 -0.09
CA TRP A 55 -10.47 -8.83 0.04
C TRP A 55 -9.85 -7.93 1.11
N ASN A 56 -9.22 -8.48 2.15
CA ASN A 56 -8.63 -7.72 3.25
C ASN A 56 -7.15 -7.37 3.03
N CYS A 57 -6.46 -8.16 2.20
CA CYS A 57 -5.00 -8.14 2.09
C CYS A 57 -4.49 -7.73 0.70
N GLN A 58 -5.27 -7.93 -0.37
CA GLN A 58 -4.81 -7.70 -1.74
C GLN A 58 -4.47 -6.25 -2.03
N ASN A 59 -5.30 -5.30 -1.59
CA ASN A 59 -5.03 -3.88 -1.82
C ASN A 59 -3.74 -3.41 -1.10
N LYS A 60 -3.49 -3.92 0.11
CA LYS A 60 -2.24 -3.68 0.86
C LYS A 60 -1.02 -4.29 0.16
N LEU A 61 -1.16 -5.52 -0.34
CA LEU A 61 -0.10 -6.18 -1.10
C LEU A 61 0.25 -5.40 -2.36
N GLU A 62 -0.74 -4.93 -3.12
CA GLU A 62 -0.50 -4.12 -4.32
C GLU A 62 0.18 -2.79 -3.96
N LEU A 63 -0.21 -2.15 -2.85
CA LEU A 63 0.47 -0.94 -2.38
C LEU A 63 1.92 -1.21 -1.95
N MET A 64 2.19 -2.33 -1.25
CA MET A 64 3.56 -2.74 -0.92
C MET A 64 4.39 -3.01 -2.18
N ARG A 65 3.80 -3.66 -3.21
CA ARG A 65 4.44 -3.90 -4.51
C ARG A 65 4.73 -2.59 -5.24
N ALA A 66 3.81 -1.65 -5.23
CA ALA A 66 3.99 -0.33 -5.85
C ALA A 66 5.19 0.39 -5.24
N GLU A 67 5.26 0.45 -3.92
CA GLU A 67 6.34 1.10 -3.19
C GLU A 67 7.68 0.37 -3.37
N TYR A 68 7.67 -0.96 -3.42
CA TYR A 68 8.88 -1.73 -3.70
C TYR A 68 9.36 -1.52 -5.14
N ALA A 69 8.46 -1.54 -6.13
CA ALA A 69 8.79 -1.23 -7.53
C ALA A 69 9.35 0.20 -7.67
N TYR A 70 8.79 1.15 -6.93
CA TYR A 70 9.31 2.51 -6.87
C TYR A 70 10.71 2.56 -6.26
N LEU A 71 10.96 1.86 -5.14
CA LEU A 71 12.32 1.72 -4.58
C LEU A 71 13.31 1.14 -5.60
N LYS A 72 12.86 0.23 -6.48
CA LYS A 72 13.67 -0.38 -7.55
C LYS A 72 13.80 0.47 -8.81
N GLY A 73 13.18 1.65 -8.87
CA GLY A 73 13.18 2.52 -10.04
C GLY A 73 12.32 2.02 -11.21
N ASN A 74 11.49 0.99 -11.00
CA ASN A 74 10.56 0.50 -12.03
C ASN A 74 9.25 1.30 -11.98
N THR A 75 9.26 2.46 -12.61
CA THR A 75 8.14 3.42 -12.57
C THR A 75 6.87 2.90 -13.24
N ILE A 76 6.98 2.10 -14.30
CA ILE A 76 5.84 1.51 -15.01
C ILE A 76 5.12 0.50 -14.10
N LEU A 77 5.87 -0.40 -13.47
CA LEU A 77 5.31 -1.36 -12.53
C LEU A 77 4.73 -0.66 -11.29
N ALA A 78 5.44 0.34 -10.78
CA ALA A 78 4.97 1.12 -9.63
C ALA A 78 3.61 1.77 -9.90
N ALA A 79 3.45 2.45 -11.03
CA ALA A 79 2.19 3.09 -11.42
C ALA A 79 1.04 2.07 -11.52
N SER A 80 1.26 0.95 -12.21
CA SER A 80 0.26 -0.13 -12.35
C SER A 80 -0.17 -0.70 -11.00
N CYS A 81 0.78 -0.96 -10.10
CA CYS A 81 0.48 -1.44 -8.75
C CYS A 81 -0.25 -0.39 -7.89
N PHE A 82 0.07 0.90 -8.04
CA PHE A 82 -0.68 1.97 -7.36
C PHE A 82 -2.14 2.01 -7.80
N ASP A 83 -2.40 1.95 -9.12
CA ASP A 83 -3.76 1.93 -9.66
C ASP A 83 -4.54 0.73 -9.13
N ASN A 84 -3.94 -0.48 -9.16
CA ASN A 84 -4.54 -1.69 -8.60
C ASN A 84 -4.86 -1.55 -7.11
N ALA A 85 -3.96 -0.97 -6.32
CA ALA A 85 -4.18 -0.76 -4.89
C ALA A 85 -5.36 0.17 -4.61
N VAL A 86 -5.48 1.26 -5.39
CA VAL A 86 -6.59 2.23 -5.30
C VAL A 86 -7.91 1.55 -5.68
N ASP A 87 -7.95 0.83 -6.80
CA ASP A 87 -9.16 0.19 -7.30
C ASP A 87 -9.65 -0.93 -6.37
N LEU A 88 -8.74 -1.75 -5.84
CA LEU A 88 -9.08 -2.79 -4.87
C LEU A 88 -9.58 -2.20 -3.54
N ALA A 89 -8.94 -1.14 -3.04
CA ALA A 89 -9.40 -0.47 -1.83
C ALA A 89 -10.80 0.14 -2.02
N ALA A 90 -11.06 0.76 -3.18
CA ALA A 90 -12.35 1.31 -3.54
C ALA A 90 -13.43 0.23 -3.64
N LYS A 91 -13.13 -0.88 -4.34
CA LYS A 91 -14.02 -2.03 -4.53
C LYS A 91 -14.46 -2.65 -3.21
N HIS A 92 -13.60 -2.63 -2.20
CA HIS A 92 -13.89 -3.18 -0.87
C HIS A 92 -14.31 -2.12 0.15
N HIS A 93 -14.57 -0.88 -0.30
CA HIS A 93 -15.00 0.25 0.53
C HIS A 93 -14.03 0.64 1.66
N PHE A 94 -12.75 0.31 1.53
CA PHE A 94 -11.69 0.73 2.45
C PHE A 94 -11.24 2.16 2.14
N THR A 95 -12.12 3.12 2.43
CA THR A 95 -11.94 4.54 2.07
C THR A 95 -10.62 5.13 2.59
N HIS A 96 -10.21 4.78 3.80
CA HIS A 96 -8.94 5.24 4.38
C HIS A 96 -7.72 4.63 3.67
N GLU A 97 -7.79 3.36 3.28
CA GLU A 97 -6.70 2.68 2.56
C GLU A 97 -6.61 3.14 1.10
N GLN A 98 -7.75 3.47 0.49
CA GLN A 98 -7.81 4.12 -0.82
C GLN A 98 -7.14 5.50 -0.76
N GLY A 99 -7.44 6.29 0.28
CA GLY A 99 -6.80 7.57 0.53
C GLY A 99 -5.29 7.44 0.68
N LEU A 100 -4.82 6.45 1.44
CA LEU A 100 -3.40 6.16 1.61
C LEU A 100 -2.72 5.77 0.29
N ALA A 101 -3.33 4.87 -0.50
CA ALA A 101 -2.79 4.47 -1.80
C ALA A 101 -2.69 5.66 -2.77
N LEU A 102 -3.71 6.52 -2.80
CA LEU A 102 -3.71 7.75 -3.61
C LEU A 102 -2.64 8.72 -3.14
N GLU A 103 -2.51 8.98 -1.84
CA GLU A 103 -1.49 9.87 -1.30
C GLU A 103 -0.08 9.43 -1.71
N ARG A 104 0.21 8.13 -1.56
CA ARG A 104 1.48 7.53 -1.95
C ARG A 104 1.73 7.59 -3.45
N CYS A 105 0.72 7.31 -4.27
CA CYS A 105 0.78 7.47 -5.73
C CYS A 105 1.04 8.92 -6.15
N GLY A 106 0.40 9.89 -5.48
CA GLY A 106 0.60 11.31 -5.72
C GLY A 106 2.03 11.77 -5.41
N ILE A 107 2.60 11.31 -4.29
CA ILE A 107 4.00 11.56 -3.94
C ILE A 107 4.94 10.94 -4.98
N PHE A 108 4.69 9.68 -5.38
CA PHE A 108 5.44 9.03 -6.46
C PHE A 108 5.43 9.84 -7.75
N HIS A 109 4.26 10.32 -8.20
CA HIS A 109 4.15 11.15 -9.39
C HIS A 109 4.87 12.49 -9.26
N MET A 110 4.88 13.09 -8.07
CA MET A 110 5.65 14.29 -7.79
C MET A 110 7.15 14.03 -7.97
N ASP A 111 7.65 12.94 -7.41
CA ASP A 111 9.07 12.58 -7.43
C ASP A 111 9.59 12.27 -8.85
N ILE A 112 8.76 11.68 -9.72
CA ILE A 112 9.12 11.43 -11.13
C ILE A 112 8.83 12.61 -12.08
N GLY A 113 8.45 13.78 -11.54
CA GLY A 113 8.22 15.02 -12.31
C GLY A 113 6.85 15.13 -13.00
N ASN A 114 5.91 14.22 -12.74
CA ASN A 114 4.55 14.27 -13.29
C ASN A 114 3.59 15.06 -12.37
N HIS A 115 3.87 16.36 -12.24
CA HIS A 115 3.17 17.25 -11.31
C HIS A 115 1.66 17.40 -11.59
N ALA A 116 1.24 17.35 -12.86
CA ALA A 116 -0.17 17.47 -13.24
C ALA A 116 -0.98 16.27 -12.73
N THR A 117 -0.48 15.05 -12.94
CA THR A 117 -1.09 13.84 -12.40
C THR A 117 -1.03 13.83 -10.87
N ALA A 118 0.10 14.22 -10.27
CA ALA A 118 0.26 14.28 -8.82
C ALA A 118 -0.81 15.15 -8.16
N ALA A 119 -1.09 16.34 -8.69
CA ALA A 119 -2.09 17.25 -8.15
C ALA A 119 -3.51 16.64 -8.14
N GLY A 120 -3.91 16.00 -9.24
CA GLY A 120 -5.21 15.33 -9.35
C GLY A 120 -5.34 14.14 -8.39
N VAL A 121 -4.29 13.34 -8.27
CA VAL A 121 -4.24 12.18 -7.38
C VAL A 121 -4.29 12.60 -5.90
N LEU A 122 -3.50 13.60 -5.49
CA LEU A 122 -3.50 14.12 -4.12
C LEU A 122 -4.84 14.76 -3.74
N LYS A 123 -5.53 15.38 -4.71
CA LYS A 123 -6.88 15.90 -4.48
C LYS A 123 -7.86 14.78 -4.13
N ARG A 124 -7.82 13.67 -4.89
CA ARG A 124 -8.63 12.48 -4.60
C ARG A 124 -8.30 11.87 -3.23
N ALA A 125 -7.01 11.83 -2.85
CA ALA A 125 -6.60 11.37 -1.52
C ALA A 125 -7.24 12.21 -0.40
N GLN A 126 -7.19 13.54 -0.53
CA GLN A 126 -7.85 14.46 0.40
C GLN A 126 -9.35 14.18 0.51
N ASP A 127 -10.03 13.93 -0.59
CA ASP A 127 -11.47 13.68 -0.60
C ASP A 127 -11.82 12.34 0.07
N CYS A 128 -11.00 11.29 -0.12
CA CYS A 128 -11.10 10.03 0.63
C CYS A 128 -10.96 10.26 2.15
N TYR A 129 -9.95 11.01 2.59
CA TYR A 129 -9.77 11.29 4.02
C TYR A 129 -10.90 12.13 4.62
N LYS A 130 -11.44 13.09 3.86
CA LYS A 130 -12.63 13.84 4.27
C LYS A 130 -13.83 12.92 4.42
N GLN A 131 -14.08 12.04 3.47
CA GLN A 131 -15.18 11.08 3.55
C GLN A 131 -15.00 10.12 4.72
N TRP A 132 -13.81 9.58 4.93
CA TRP A 132 -13.51 8.68 6.05
C TRP A 132 -13.68 9.37 7.41
N GLY A 133 -13.23 10.63 7.55
CA GLY A 133 -13.44 11.44 8.75
C GLY A 133 -14.89 11.90 8.94
N ALA A 134 -15.63 12.12 7.85
CA ALA A 134 -17.06 12.44 7.89
C ALA A 134 -17.93 11.22 8.25
N LEU A 135 -17.48 10.01 7.93
CA LEU A 135 -18.10 8.75 8.37
C LEU A 135 -17.79 8.40 9.83
N SER A 136 -16.85 9.12 10.47
CA SER A 136 -16.45 8.91 11.87
C SER A 136 -17.14 9.89 12.83
N LYS A 137 -18.21 10.57 12.40
CA LYS A 137 -19.05 11.46 13.21
C LYS A 137 -20.46 10.93 13.37
#